data_AF-A0A9D1AA95-F1
#
_entry.id   AF-A0A9D1AA95-F1
#
_cell.length_a   1.000
_cell.length_b   1.000
_cell.length_c   1.000
_cell.angle_alpha   90.00
_cell.angle_beta   90.00
_cell.angle_gamma   90.00
#
_symmetry.space_group_name_H-M   'P 1'
#
loop_
_entity.id
_entity.type
_entity.pdbx_description
1 polymer ?
#
loop_
_entity_poly.entity_id
_entity_poly.type
_entity_poly.pdbx_seq_one_letter_code
_entity_poly.pdbx_strand_id
1 'polypeptide(L)'
;MKIIKNYLTRNRCYQQNVKRIPVGIQLHTIGTAQGTAQSVADYWNQSSVSACVTYIVDCDTEGKVLQTLPEDVRTWADAGYGNKYLITFEICESDAMRYTGGADYIVLDEGKFRADLLRGYRTAIELCADICRRYGWDPQTRLSSGLYLISSHDEGRRAGLSSSHVDPTHIWPKIGKTMDDFRREVKAALEGNSRKIYLVQAGAYEEKENADAWREKLRRAGFEAFIKEENGQYKIQAGAFEKEENARKRMEELEAAGFPAFIVP
;
A
#
# COMPACT_ATOMS: atom_id res chain seq x y z
N MET A 1 -3.76 0.74 -6.92
CA MET A 1 -4.81 1.11 -5.93
C MET A 1 -5.44 2.48 -6.22
N LYS A 2 -6.72 2.66 -5.86
CA LYS A 2 -7.43 3.94 -5.74
C LYS A 2 -8.09 4.06 -4.37
N ILE A 3 -7.66 5.03 -3.56
CA ILE A 3 -8.30 5.38 -2.28
C ILE A 3 -9.38 6.43 -2.54
N ILE A 4 -10.62 6.12 -2.18
CA ILE A 4 -11.79 6.99 -2.33
C ILE A 4 -12.20 7.47 -0.94
N LYS A 5 -12.22 8.78 -0.74
CA LYS A 5 -12.70 9.36 0.53
C LYS A 5 -14.21 9.19 0.64
N ASN A 6 -14.67 8.47 1.67
CA ASN A 6 -16.08 8.21 1.96
C ASN A 6 -16.32 8.22 3.48
N TYR A 7 -16.16 9.40 4.10
CA TYR A 7 -16.27 9.52 5.55
C TYR A 7 -17.67 9.20 6.07
N LEU A 8 -17.74 8.41 7.14
CA LEU A 8 -19.00 7.96 7.74
C LEU A 8 -19.60 9.03 8.67
N THR A 9 -20.05 10.14 8.09
CA THR A 9 -20.50 11.35 8.83
C THR A 9 -21.70 11.14 9.76
N ARG A 10 -22.46 10.04 9.62
CA ARG A 10 -23.57 9.65 10.50
C ARG A 10 -23.16 8.62 11.56
N ASN A 11 -21.96 8.07 11.50
CA ASN A 11 -21.44 7.15 12.51
C ASN A 11 -20.93 7.94 13.72
N ARG A 12 -21.22 7.45 14.93
CA ARG A 12 -20.85 8.13 16.18
C ARG A 12 -19.34 8.22 16.37
N CYS A 13 -18.56 7.26 15.89
CA CYS A 13 -17.10 7.28 15.95
C CYS A 13 -16.53 8.50 15.20
N TYR A 14 -17.01 8.72 13.97
CA TYR A 14 -16.64 9.89 13.17
C TYR A 14 -17.03 11.19 13.86
N GLN A 15 -18.27 11.28 14.35
CA GLN A 15 -18.80 12.48 15.00
C GLN A 15 -18.05 12.84 16.29
N GLN A 16 -17.59 11.85 17.05
CA GLN A 16 -16.78 12.10 18.25
C GLN A 16 -15.40 12.67 17.92
N ASN A 17 -14.83 12.32 16.76
CA ASN A 17 -13.57 12.89 16.24
C ASN A 17 -12.42 12.90 17.27
N VAL A 18 -12.34 11.85 18.11
CA VAL A 18 -11.31 11.76 19.14
C VAL A 18 -9.95 11.61 18.46
N LYS A 19 -9.06 12.58 18.65
CA LYS A 19 -7.75 12.61 17.99
C LYS A 19 -6.76 11.63 18.59
N ARG A 20 -5.86 11.11 17.75
CA ARG A 20 -4.72 10.26 18.11
C ARG A 20 -3.55 10.50 17.17
N ILE A 21 -2.37 10.05 17.59
CA ILE A 21 -1.20 9.93 16.73
C ILE A 21 -1.02 8.44 16.44
N PRO A 22 -1.21 7.98 15.19
CA PRO A 22 -1.03 6.58 14.86
C PRO A 22 0.44 6.20 14.87
N VAL A 23 0.74 4.98 15.31
CA VAL A 23 2.11 4.42 15.41
C VAL A 23 2.28 3.14 14.59
N GLY A 24 1.24 2.70 13.89
CA GLY A 24 1.23 1.49 13.09
C GLY A 24 -0.15 1.21 12.50
N ILE A 25 -0.33 -0.02 12.03
CA ILE A 25 -1.49 -0.49 11.28
C ILE A 25 -2.03 -1.78 11.92
N GLN A 26 -3.35 -1.89 12.05
CA GLN A 26 -4.02 -3.14 12.37
C GLN A 26 -4.99 -3.54 11.27
N LEU A 27 -4.81 -4.73 10.73
CA LEU A 27 -5.69 -5.28 9.72
C LEU A 27 -6.72 -6.23 10.33
N HIS A 28 -7.90 -6.19 9.72
CA HIS A 28 -9.06 -6.99 10.06
C HIS A 28 -9.66 -7.60 8.79
N THR A 29 -10.47 -8.65 8.94
CA THR A 29 -11.45 -9.04 7.92
C THR A 29 -12.85 -8.88 8.50
N ILE A 30 -13.82 -8.47 7.68
CA ILE A 30 -15.09 -7.91 8.18
C ILE A 30 -15.99 -8.89 8.95
N GLY A 31 -15.70 -10.19 8.94
CA GLY A 31 -16.48 -11.19 9.67
C GLY A 31 -17.89 -11.37 9.14
N THR A 32 -18.14 -11.03 7.88
CA THR A 32 -19.42 -11.20 7.21
C THR A 32 -19.23 -11.36 5.70
N ALA A 33 -20.06 -12.17 5.05
CA ALA A 33 -19.98 -12.47 3.63
C ALA A 33 -20.47 -11.26 2.79
N GLN A 34 -19.61 -10.26 2.63
CA GLN A 34 -19.91 -9.02 1.92
C GLN A 34 -18.67 -8.50 1.18
N GLY A 35 -18.67 -8.64 -0.14
CA GLY A 35 -17.49 -8.37 -0.95
C GLY A 35 -17.21 -6.89 -1.24
N THR A 36 -18.22 -6.02 -1.09
CA THR A 36 -18.10 -4.62 -1.49
C THR A 36 -17.83 -3.68 -0.32
N ALA A 37 -16.81 -2.84 -0.48
CA ALA A 37 -16.48 -1.83 0.54
C ALA A 37 -17.63 -0.80 0.71
N GLN A 38 -18.39 -0.54 -0.36
CA GLN A 38 -19.50 0.40 -0.32
C GLN A 38 -20.65 -0.11 0.55
N SER A 39 -21.04 -1.38 0.45
CA SER A 39 -22.13 -1.93 1.28
C SER A 39 -21.76 -1.92 2.76
N VAL A 40 -20.50 -2.20 3.10
CA VAL A 40 -20.02 -2.09 4.49
C VAL A 40 -20.07 -0.63 4.97
N ALA A 41 -19.57 0.32 4.16
CA ALA A 41 -19.60 1.74 4.50
C ALA A 41 -21.03 2.26 4.67
N ASP A 42 -21.95 1.91 3.77
CA ASP A 42 -23.36 2.31 3.84
C ASP A 42 -24.04 1.77 5.10
N TYR A 43 -23.80 0.49 5.43
CA TYR A 43 -24.30 -0.11 6.66
C TYR A 43 -23.70 0.54 7.91
N TRP A 44 -22.40 0.87 7.91
CA TRP A 44 -21.75 1.49 9.06
C TRP A 44 -22.06 2.97 9.24
N ASN A 45 -22.56 3.66 8.21
CA ASN A 45 -22.87 5.09 8.26
C ASN A 45 -24.22 5.39 8.96
N GLN A 46 -24.36 4.94 10.20
CA GLN A 46 -25.54 5.17 11.03
C GLN A 46 -25.18 5.20 12.52
N SER A 47 -26.02 5.83 13.32
CA SER A 47 -25.73 6.07 14.74
C SER A 47 -25.86 4.83 15.62
N SER A 48 -26.55 3.78 15.17
CA SER A 48 -26.74 2.51 15.90
C SER A 48 -25.50 1.61 15.85
N VAL A 49 -24.65 1.76 14.82
CA VAL A 49 -23.47 0.94 14.63
C VAL A 49 -22.33 1.40 15.54
N SER A 50 -21.68 0.42 16.19
CA SER A 50 -20.55 0.64 17.09
C SER A 50 -19.23 0.10 16.51
N ALA A 51 -19.08 0.23 15.19
CA ALA A 51 -17.88 -0.12 14.44
C ALA A 51 -17.53 1.02 13.47
N CYS A 52 -16.25 1.34 13.34
CA CYS A 52 -15.73 2.32 12.38
C CYS A 52 -14.21 2.18 12.28
N VAL A 53 -13.71 1.87 11.10
CA VAL A 53 -12.27 1.79 10.79
C VAL A 53 -11.83 2.95 9.90
N THR A 54 -10.52 3.09 9.70
CA THR A 54 -9.94 4.09 8.80
C THR A 54 -10.19 3.76 7.33
N TYR A 55 -9.99 2.50 6.94
CA TYR A 55 -10.14 2.06 5.56
C TYR A 55 -10.94 0.76 5.42
N ILE A 56 -11.67 0.61 4.32
CA ILE A 56 -12.30 -0.64 3.92
C ILE A 56 -11.77 -1.04 2.54
N VAL A 57 -11.18 -2.22 2.45
CA VAL A 57 -10.63 -2.81 1.23
C VAL A 57 -11.69 -3.72 0.60
N ASP A 58 -12.05 -3.42 -0.65
CA ASP A 58 -13.03 -4.17 -1.43
C ASP A 58 -12.40 -5.50 -1.91
N CYS A 59 -13.16 -6.61 -1.90
CA CYS A 59 -12.68 -7.89 -2.43
C CYS A 59 -13.38 -8.30 -3.73
N ASP A 60 -14.39 -7.55 -4.19
CA ASP A 60 -14.99 -7.73 -5.52
C ASP A 60 -14.21 -6.97 -6.60
N THR A 61 -13.72 -5.76 -6.27
CA THR A 61 -12.96 -4.90 -7.18
C THR A 61 -11.53 -4.70 -6.68
N GLU A 62 -10.55 -5.32 -7.36
CA GLU A 62 -9.13 -5.18 -7.02
C GLU A 62 -8.71 -3.70 -7.05
N GLY A 63 -7.93 -3.29 -6.04
CA GLY A 63 -7.41 -1.94 -5.92
C GLY A 63 -8.40 -0.90 -5.38
N LYS A 64 -9.66 -1.24 -5.10
CA LYS A 64 -10.65 -0.29 -4.56
C LYS A 64 -10.59 -0.26 -3.02
N VAL A 65 -10.36 0.94 -2.49
CA VAL A 65 -10.32 1.19 -1.04
C VAL A 65 -11.17 2.41 -0.72
N LEU A 66 -12.02 2.30 0.31
CA LEU A 66 -12.73 3.45 0.87
C LEU A 66 -12.02 3.94 2.13
N GLN A 67 -11.77 5.24 2.23
CA GLN A 67 -11.34 5.88 3.47
C GLN A 67 -12.57 6.37 4.23
N THR A 68 -12.92 5.68 5.32
CA THR A 68 -14.14 5.88 6.11
C THR A 68 -13.96 6.77 7.32
N LEU A 69 -12.72 6.97 7.76
CA LEU A 69 -12.34 7.84 8.87
C LEU A 69 -10.99 8.50 8.59
N PRO A 70 -10.71 9.75 9.04
CA PRO A 70 -9.37 10.31 8.97
C PRO A 70 -8.36 9.47 9.79
N GLU A 71 -7.10 9.39 9.34
CA GLU A 71 -6.07 8.56 9.99
C GLU A 71 -5.73 9.02 11.42
N ASP A 72 -5.89 10.30 11.71
CA ASP A 72 -5.65 10.93 13.02
C ASP A 72 -6.85 10.84 13.97
N VAL A 73 -7.90 10.10 13.60
CA VAL A 73 -9.10 9.89 14.43
C VAL A 73 -9.14 8.45 14.94
N ARG A 74 -9.46 8.33 16.23
CA ARG A 74 -9.58 7.06 16.97
C ARG A 74 -10.70 6.20 16.39
N THR A 75 -10.37 4.97 16.01
CA THR A 75 -11.31 3.98 15.44
C THR A 75 -12.06 3.21 16.52
N TRP A 76 -13.15 2.54 16.11
CA TRP A 76 -13.87 1.53 16.86
C TRP A 76 -13.79 0.20 16.08
N ALA A 77 -12.71 -0.54 16.28
CA ALA A 77 -12.31 -1.72 15.53
C ALA A 77 -12.04 -2.92 16.45
N ASP A 78 -11.10 -2.81 17.39
CA ASP A 78 -10.54 -3.97 18.11
C ASP A 78 -10.88 -4.02 19.61
N ALA A 79 -11.65 -3.03 20.07
CA ALA A 79 -11.94 -2.76 21.48
C ALA A 79 -10.69 -2.65 22.39
N GLY A 80 -9.54 -2.25 21.83
CA GLY A 80 -8.26 -2.35 22.51
C GLY A 80 -7.19 -1.35 22.06
N TYR A 81 -5.97 -1.84 21.95
CA TYR A 81 -4.78 -1.07 21.58
C TYR A 81 -4.89 -0.48 20.17
N GLY A 82 -5.47 -1.24 19.23
CA GLY A 82 -5.66 -0.81 17.85
C GLY A 82 -6.49 0.46 17.73
N ASN A 83 -7.61 0.53 18.46
CA ASN A 83 -8.44 1.73 18.54
C ASN A 83 -7.63 2.95 18.98
N LYS A 84 -6.74 2.81 19.96
CA LYS A 84 -6.01 3.93 20.54
C LYS A 84 -4.85 4.40 19.68
N TYR A 85 -4.13 3.49 19.03
CA TYR A 85 -2.81 3.77 18.49
C TYR A 85 -2.58 3.36 17.03
N LEU A 86 -3.46 2.58 16.40
CA LEU A 86 -3.20 2.02 15.08
C LEU A 86 -4.21 2.54 14.03
N ILE A 87 -3.74 2.79 12.81
CA ILE A 87 -4.60 2.92 11.64
C ILE A 87 -5.25 1.56 11.42
N THR A 88 -6.57 1.46 11.52
CA THR A 88 -7.26 0.18 11.37
C THR A 88 -7.94 0.10 10.01
N PHE A 89 -7.94 -1.08 9.42
CA PHE A 89 -8.70 -1.32 8.20
C PHE A 89 -9.33 -2.70 8.19
N GLU A 90 -10.42 -2.80 7.44
CA GLU A 90 -11.13 -4.03 7.16
C GLU A 90 -10.86 -4.49 5.73
N ILE A 91 -10.66 -5.79 5.53
CA ILE A 91 -10.77 -6.41 4.22
C ILE A 91 -12.14 -7.06 4.12
N CYS A 92 -12.90 -6.71 3.07
CA CYS A 92 -14.13 -7.39 2.71
C CYS A 92 -13.89 -8.90 2.54
N GLU A 93 -14.91 -9.69 2.85
CA GLU A 93 -14.88 -11.14 2.70
C GLU A 93 -15.88 -11.57 1.63
N SER A 94 -15.57 -12.67 0.95
CA SER A 94 -16.32 -13.12 -0.21
C SER A 94 -17.79 -13.41 0.12
N ASP A 95 -18.69 -13.08 -0.79
CA ASP A 95 -20.08 -13.57 -0.77
C ASP A 95 -20.20 -15.05 -1.17
N ALA A 96 -19.09 -15.68 -1.60
CA ALA A 96 -18.97 -17.11 -1.86
C ALA A 96 -18.75 -17.95 -0.60
N MET A 97 -18.95 -17.39 0.59
CA MET A 97 -18.92 -18.11 1.87
C MET A 97 -20.14 -17.78 2.72
N ARG A 98 -20.40 -18.60 3.74
CA ARG A 98 -21.43 -18.34 4.75
C ARG A 98 -20.93 -18.77 6.12
N TYR A 99 -20.94 -17.84 7.06
CA TYR A 99 -20.65 -18.16 8.47
C TYR A 99 -21.69 -19.13 9.05
N THR A 100 -21.21 -20.07 9.85
CA THR A 100 -22.02 -21.05 10.60
C THR A 100 -22.00 -20.80 12.10
N GLY A 101 -21.04 -20.02 12.59
CA GLY A 101 -20.94 -19.61 13.99
C GLY A 101 -19.51 -19.24 14.34
N GLY A 102 -19.31 -18.16 15.10
CA GLY A 102 -17.97 -17.68 15.42
C GLY A 102 -17.13 -17.47 14.16
N ALA A 103 -15.93 -18.07 14.12
CA ALA A 103 -15.03 -18.02 12.97
C ALA A 103 -15.22 -19.19 11.98
N ASP A 104 -16.22 -20.04 12.20
CA ASP A 104 -16.53 -21.17 11.32
C ASP A 104 -17.44 -20.74 10.17
N TYR A 105 -17.16 -21.26 8.99
CA TYR A 105 -17.89 -20.97 7.76
C TYR A 105 -17.87 -22.16 6.80
N ILE A 106 -18.81 -22.15 5.86
CA ILE A 106 -18.79 -23.01 4.67
C ILE A 106 -18.46 -22.18 3.43
N VAL A 107 -17.78 -22.79 2.46
CA VAL A 107 -17.51 -22.21 1.15
C VAL A 107 -18.56 -22.71 0.17
N LEU A 108 -19.20 -21.78 -0.54
CA LEU A 108 -20.28 -22.04 -1.51
C LEU A 108 -19.72 -22.16 -2.93
N ASP A 109 -18.65 -21.42 -3.23
CA ASP A 109 -17.90 -21.47 -4.50
C ASP A 109 -16.41 -21.27 -4.20
N GLU A 110 -15.62 -22.35 -4.29
CA GLU A 110 -14.17 -22.34 -4.01
C GLU A 110 -13.37 -21.43 -4.95
N GLY A 111 -13.78 -21.37 -6.23
CA GLY A 111 -13.10 -20.58 -7.24
C GLY A 111 -13.26 -19.08 -6.98
N LYS A 112 -14.50 -18.64 -6.76
CA LYS A 112 -14.79 -17.26 -6.40
C LYS A 112 -14.16 -16.90 -5.06
N PHE A 113 -14.40 -17.71 -4.02
CA PHE A 113 -13.88 -17.48 -2.68
C PHE A 113 -12.36 -17.22 -2.67
N ARG A 114 -11.59 -18.09 -3.34
CA ARG A 114 -10.14 -17.93 -3.44
C ARG A 114 -9.74 -16.67 -4.22
N ALA A 115 -10.45 -16.34 -5.29
CA ALA A 115 -10.17 -15.16 -6.10
C ALA A 115 -10.41 -13.86 -5.32
N ASP A 116 -11.53 -13.77 -4.61
CA ASP A 116 -11.90 -12.65 -3.73
C ASP A 116 -10.84 -12.42 -2.64
N LEU A 117 -10.46 -13.48 -1.93
CA LEU A 117 -9.42 -13.44 -0.90
C LEU A 117 -8.10 -12.88 -1.44
N LEU A 118 -7.67 -13.35 -2.61
CA LEU A 118 -6.44 -12.87 -3.24
C LEU A 118 -6.54 -11.40 -3.68
N ARG A 119 -7.69 -10.95 -4.19
CA ARG A 119 -7.90 -9.53 -4.56
C ARG A 119 -7.83 -8.62 -3.34
N GLY A 120 -8.55 -8.97 -2.27
CA GLY A 120 -8.52 -8.22 -1.01
C GLY A 120 -7.12 -8.19 -0.40
N TYR A 121 -6.44 -9.34 -0.36
CA TYR A 121 -5.08 -9.48 0.16
C TYR A 121 -4.06 -8.61 -0.60
N ARG A 122 -4.06 -8.64 -1.95
CA ARG A 122 -3.16 -7.80 -2.78
C ARG A 122 -3.45 -6.31 -2.60
N THR A 123 -4.72 -5.93 -2.54
CA THR A 123 -5.10 -4.53 -2.32
C THR A 123 -4.68 -4.04 -0.93
N ALA A 124 -4.79 -4.90 0.09
CA ALA A 124 -4.30 -4.60 1.43
C ALA A 124 -2.77 -4.43 1.48
N ILE A 125 -2.01 -5.20 0.68
CA ILE A 125 -0.56 -4.99 0.52
C ILE A 125 -0.27 -3.59 -0.02
N GLU A 126 -0.94 -3.20 -1.11
CA GLU A 126 -0.78 -1.87 -1.71
C GLU A 126 -1.13 -0.75 -0.73
N LEU A 127 -2.21 -0.91 0.04
CA LEU A 127 -2.64 0.05 1.06
C LEU A 127 -1.59 0.20 2.17
N CYS A 128 -1.11 -0.91 2.73
CA CYS A 128 -0.11 -0.86 3.80
C CYS A 128 1.22 -0.27 3.32
N ALA A 129 1.64 -0.58 2.09
CA ALA A 129 2.84 -0.01 1.49
C ALA A 129 2.68 1.51 1.26
N ASP A 130 1.51 1.98 0.83
CA ASP A 130 1.21 3.41 0.73
C ASP A 130 1.28 4.13 2.08
N ILE A 131 0.62 3.60 3.11
CA ILE A 131 0.66 4.16 4.46
C ILE A 131 2.11 4.18 4.97
N CYS A 132 2.85 3.08 4.87
CA CYS A 132 4.24 3.02 5.32
C CYS A 132 5.11 4.06 4.61
N ARG A 133 4.92 4.28 3.30
CA ARG A 133 5.63 5.31 2.55
C ARG A 133 5.32 6.72 3.05
N ARG A 134 4.03 7.05 3.26
CA ARG A 134 3.61 8.38 3.71
C ARG A 134 4.09 8.73 5.12
N TYR A 135 4.22 7.72 5.98
CA TYR A 135 4.67 7.88 7.37
C TYR A 135 6.17 7.62 7.58
N GLY A 136 6.90 7.15 6.56
CA GLY A 136 8.30 6.75 6.69
C GLY A 136 8.51 5.53 7.60
N TRP A 137 7.56 4.60 7.61
CA TRP A 137 7.58 3.42 8.46
C TRP A 137 8.17 2.20 7.74
N ASP A 138 8.97 1.41 8.46
CA ASP A 138 9.33 0.06 8.03
C ASP A 138 8.23 -0.92 8.47
N PRO A 139 7.54 -1.61 7.53
CA PRO A 139 6.44 -2.54 7.82
C PRO A 139 6.82 -3.72 8.71
N GLN A 140 8.11 -4.03 8.87
CA GLN A 140 8.60 -5.10 9.73
C GLN A 140 9.00 -4.65 11.14
N THR A 141 8.89 -3.36 11.45
CA THR A 141 9.25 -2.78 12.76
C THR A 141 8.45 -3.44 13.89
N ARG A 142 9.09 -3.58 15.06
CA ARG A 142 8.42 -3.93 16.32
C ARG A 142 8.05 -2.68 17.10
N LEU A 143 6.81 -2.62 17.58
CA LEU A 143 6.32 -1.56 18.44
C LEU A 143 6.70 -1.84 19.90
N SER A 144 6.71 -0.81 20.73
CA SER A 144 6.92 -0.95 22.19
C SER A 144 5.85 -1.80 22.89
N SER A 145 4.68 -1.98 22.26
CA SER A 145 3.64 -2.91 22.71
C SER A 145 3.99 -4.39 22.49
N GLY A 146 5.07 -4.70 21.76
CA GLY A 146 5.44 -6.06 21.35
C GLY A 146 4.81 -6.50 20.01
N LEU A 147 3.79 -5.79 19.52
CA LEU A 147 3.22 -6.03 18.20
C LEU A 147 4.20 -5.64 17.09
N TYR A 148 4.02 -6.22 15.90
CA TYR A 148 4.58 -5.64 14.69
C TYR A 148 3.86 -4.35 14.33
N LEU A 149 4.54 -3.47 13.60
CA LEU A 149 3.97 -2.23 13.07
C LEU A 149 2.73 -2.51 12.23
N ILE A 150 2.75 -3.60 11.46
CA ILE A 150 1.56 -4.17 10.82
C ILE A 150 1.18 -5.44 11.57
N SER A 151 0.04 -5.40 12.24
CA SER A 151 -0.49 -6.51 13.03
C SER A 151 -1.93 -6.88 12.62
N SER A 152 -2.35 -8.10 12.91
CA SER A 152 -3.77 -8.47 12.81
C SER A 152 -4.54 -8.27 14.12
N HIS A 153 -5.87 -8.33 14.06
CA HIS A 153 -6.69 -8.48 15.27
C HIS A 153 -6.22 -9.68 16.10
N ASP A 154 -5.99 -10.83 15.45
CA ASP A 154 -5.59 -12.05 16.15
C ASP A 154 -4.21 -11.94 16.82
N GLU A 155 -3.25 -11.24 16.21
CA GLU A 155 -1.97 -10.92 16.86
C GLU A 155 -2.17 -10.02 18.09
N GLY A 156 -3.07 -9.03 17.99
CA GLY A 156 -3.49 -8.19 19.12
C GLY A 156 -4.15 -9.00 20.24
N ARG A 157 -5.06 -9.92 19.90
CA ARG A 157 -5.72 -10.83 20.86
C ARG A 157 -4.70 -11.69 21.60
N ARG A 158 -3.78 -12.34 20.89
CA ARG A 158 -2.75 -13.20 21.50
C ARG A 158 -1.80 -12.41 22.42
N ALA A 159 -1.62 -11.13 22.15
CA ALA A 159 -0.85 -10.23 23.01
C ALA A 159 -1.65 -9.68 24.21
N GLY A 160 -2.96 -9.98 24.33
CA GLY A 160 -3.84 -9.42 25.36
C GLY A 160 -4.18 -7.94 25.12
N LEU A 161 -4.04 -7.46 23.89
CA LEU A 161 -4.18 -6.05 23.50
C LEU A 161 -5.45 -5.74 22.70
N SER A 162 -6.13 -6.77 22.17
CA SER A 162 -7.38 -6.65 21.41
C SER A 162 -8.42 -7.65 21.93
N SER A 163 -9.66 -7.51 21.47
CA SER A 163 -10.76 -8.42 21.80
C SER A 163 -10.53 -9.85 21.29
N SER A 164 -11.48 -10.76 21.55
CA SER A 164 -11.32 -12.20 21.28
C SER A 164 -11.42 -12.61 19.80
N HIS A 165 -11.42 -11.68 18.84
CA HIS A 165 -11.53 -12.03 17.42
C HIS A 165 -10.21 -12.59 16.87
N VAL A 166 -10.33 -13.43 15.84
CA VAL A 166 -9.23 -14.27 15.31
C VAL A 166 -8.89 -13.95 13.85
N ASP A 167 -9.44 -12.88 13.29
CA ASP A 167 -9.18 -12.46 11.93
C ASP A 167 -7.73 -11.92 11.75
N PRO A 168 -7.12 -12.16 10.58
CA PRO A 168 -7.62 -12.94 9.45
C PRO A 168 -7.23 -14.44 9.51
N THR A 169 -6.73 -14.92 10.67
CA THR A 169 -6.11 -16.25 10.81
C THR A 169 -7.07 -17.40 10.48
N HIS A 170 -8.39 -17.18 10.62
CA HIS A 170 -9.42 -18.18 10.26
C HIS A 170 -9.60 -18.35 8.74
N ILE A 171 -9.19 -17.38 7.93
CA ILE A 171 -9.49 -17.36 6.48
C ILE A 171 -8.23 -17.39 5.59
N TRP A 172 -7.14 -16.72 5.97
CA TRP A 172 -5.91 -16.67 5.16
C TRP A 172 -5.22 -18.02 4.89
N PRO A 173 -5.30 -19.04 5.76
CA PRO A 173 -4.77 -20.36 5.42
C PRO A 173 -5.37 -20.95 4.13
N LYS A 174 -6.59 -20.54 3.73
CA LYS A 174 -7.24 -20.98 2.48
C LYS A 174 -6.52 -20.47 1.22
N ILE A 175 -5.75 -19.39 1.33
CA ILE A 175 -4.87 -18.89 0.27
C ILE A 175 -3.37 -19.18 0.53
N GLY A 176 -3.07 -19.96 1.58
CA GLY A 176 -1.69 -20.28 1.95
C GLY A 176 -0.88 -19.07 2.39
N LYS A 177 -1.52 -18.11 3.06
CA LYS A 177 -0.88 -16.87 3.53
C LYS A 177 -0.91 -16.75 5.05
N THR A 178 0.12 -16.08 5.57
CA THR A 178 0.26 -15.72 6.98
C THR A 178 0.51 -14.22 7.14
N MET A 179 0.47 -13.73 8.38
CA MET A 179 0.86 -12.35 8.69
C MET A 179 2.35 -12.06 8.40
N ASP A 180 3.23 -13.04 8.52
CA ASP A 180 4.64 -12.89 8.17
C ASP A 180 4.83 -12.76 6.67
N ASP A 181 4.09 -13.54 5.88
CA ASP A 181 4.06 -13.39 4.42
C ASP A 181 3.56 -12.01 4.02
N PHE A 182 2.49 -11.55 4.64
CA PHE A 182 1.90 -10.23 4.38
C PHE A 182 2.90 -9.11 4.65
N ARG A 183 3.56 -9.09 5.82
CA ARG A 183 4.59 -8.08 6.14
C ARG A 183 5.75 -8.10 5.15
N ARG A 184 6.23 -9.29 4.76
CA ARG A 184 7.30 -9.45 3.76
C ARG A 184 6.87 -8.89 2.40
N GLU A 185 5.64 -9.18 1.98
CA GLU A 185 5.10 -8.72 0.69
C GLU A 185 4.76 -7.22 0.70
N VAL A 186 4.34 -6.66 1.84
CA VAL A 186 4.24 -5.19 2.03
C VAL A 186 5.60 -4.54 1.90
N LYS A 187 6.65 -5.11 2.51
CA LYS A 187 8.02 -4.59 2.35
C LYS A 187 8.47 -4.64 0.89
N ALA A 188 8.26 -5.78 0.23
CA ALA A 188 8.56 -5.91 -1.19
C ALA A 188 7.77 -4.92 -2.06
N ALA A 189 6.50 -4.63 -1.73
CA ALA A 189 5.70 -3.63 -2.44
C ALA A 189 6.12 -2.19 -2.13
N LEU A 190 6.61 -1.92 -0.91
CA LEU A 190 7.18 -0.64 -0.52
C LEU A 190 8.46 -0.36 -1.32
N GLU A 191 9.36 -1.35 -1.38
CA GLU A 191 10.64 -1.32 -2.12
C GLU A 191 10.46 -1.42 -3.65
N GLY A 192 9.48 -2.19 -4.12
CA GLY A 192 9.19 -2.37 -5.55
C GLY A 192 8.48 -1.18 -6.19
N ASN A 193 7.76 -0.39 -5.39
CA ASN A 193 7.20 0.90 -5.82
C ASN A 193 8.19 2.07 -5.70
N SER A 194 9.33 1.89 -5.03
CA SER A 194 10.54 2.64 -5.40
C SER A 194 11.16 1.93 -6.60
N ARG A 195 10.53 2.03 -7.79
CA ARG A 195 11.22 1.61 -9.01
C ARG A 195 12.48 2.45 -9.11
N LYS A 196 13.62 1.83 -8.81
CA LYS A 196 14.94 2.41 -9.02
C LYS A 196 15.08 2.58 -10.53
N ILE A 197 14.90 3.80 -11.00
CA ILE A 197 15.05 4.14 -12.40
C ILE A 197 16.51 4.53 -12.58
N TYR A 198 17.24 3.70 -13.31
CA TYR A 198 18.60 3.97 -13.71
C TYR A 198 18.56 4.96 -14.87
N LEU A 199 18.87 6.21 -14.59
CA LEU A 199 18.98 7.29 -15.58
C LEU A 199 20.38 7.27 -16.19
N VAL A 200 20.48 7.35 -17.50
CA VAL A 200 21.78 7.51 -18.18
C VAL A 200 21.97 9.00 -18.44
N GLN A 201 22.91 9.62 -17.72
CA GLN A 201 23.25 11.03 -17.89
C GLN A 201 24.44 11.16 -18.83
N ALA A 202 24.31 11.95 -19.89
CA ALA A 202 25.29 12.16 -20.96
C ALA A 202 25.76 13.62 -21.01
N GLY A 203 25.93 14.26 -19.86
CA GLY A 203 26.41 15.64 -19.73
C GLY A 203 25.69 16.45 -18.66
N ALA A 204 26.33 17.52 -18.20
CA ALA A 204 25.75 18.55 -17.32
C ALA A 204 26.47 19.88 -17.59
N TYR A 205 25.70 20.94 -17.78
CA TYR A 205 26.24 22.28 -18.09
C TYR A 205 25.54 23.34 -17.24
N GLU A 206 26.25 24.40 -16.85
CA GLU A 206 25.66 25.54 -16.13
C GLU A 206 24.86 26.44 -17.08
N GLU A 207 25.29 26.53 -18.35
CA GLU A 207 24.64 27.33 -19.39
C GLU A 207 23.73 26.47 -20.27
N LYS A 208 22.51 26.96 -20.52
CA LYS A 208 21.48 26.22 -21.26
C LYS A 208 21.87 25.98 -22.72
N GLU A 209 22.49 26.96 -23.34
CA GLU A 209 22.95 26.93 -24.73
C GLU A 209 23.95 25.78 -24.96
N ASN A 210 24.82 25.51 -23.98
CA ASN A 210 25.77 24.41 -24.04
C ASN A 210 25.06 23.06 -23.94
N ALA A 211 24.07 22.93 -23.06
CA ALA A 211 23.26 21.72 -22.95
C ALA A 211 22.42 21.46 -24.21
N ASP A 212 21.83 22.50 -24.79
CA ASP A 212 21.06 22.41 -26.04
C ASP A 212 21.95 21.99 -27.22
N ALA A 213 23.13 22.57 -27.35
CA ALA A 213 24.11 22.18 -28.36
C ALA A 213 24.58 20.73 -28.18
N TRP A 214 24.79 20.29 -26.93
CA TRP A 214 25.18 18.91 -26.63
C TRP A 214 24.08 17.89 -26.93
N ARG A 215 22.82 18.20 -26.54
CA ARG A 215 21.64 17.40 -26.89
C ARG A 215 21.50 17.24 -28.40
N GLU A 216 21.75 18.30 -29.16
CA GLU A 216 21.67 18.25 -30.63
C GLU A 216 22.75 17.35 -31.23
N LYS A 217 23.98 17.35 -30.68
CA LYS A 217 25.02 16.38 -31.09
C LYS A 217 24.60 14.94 -30.84
N LEU A 218 24.04 14.65 -29.67
CA LEU A 218 23.49 13.32 -29.33
C LEU A 218 22.39 12.90 -30.32
N ARG A 219 21.44 13.80 -30.61
CA ARG A 219 20.35 13.54 -31.56
C ARG A 219 20.86 13.24 -32.97
N ARG A 220 21.84 13.99 -33.47
CA ARG A 220 22.47 13.75 -34.78
C ARG A 220 23.21 12.41 -34.85
N ALA A 221 23.74 11.95 -33.72
CA ALA A 221 24.33 10.62 -33.58
C ALA A 221 23.29 9.50 -33.36
N GLY A 222 21.99 9.82 -33.36
CA GLY A 222 20.90 8.85 -33.22
C GLY A 222 20.44 8.59 -31.79
N PHE A 223 20.93 9.35 -30.80
CA PHE A 223 20.54 9.20 -29.40
C PHE A 223 19.48 10.23 -29.01
N GLU A 224 18.31 9.74 -28.58
CA GLU A 224 17.32 10.59 -27.92
C GLU A 224 17.85 11.06 -26.57
N ALA A 225 17.74 12.36 -26.31
CA ALA A 225 18.16 12.97 -25.07
C ALA A 225 17.24 14.13 -24.66
N PHE A 226 17.08 14.31 -23.35
CA PHE A 226 16.27 15.33 -22.69
C PHE A 226 17.14 16.17 -21.76
N ILE A 227 16.80 17.45 -21.59
CA ILE A 227 17.50 18.33 -20.65
C ILE A 227 16.60 18.50 -19.42
N LYS A 228 17.17 18.29 -18.24
CA LYS A 228 16.53 18.53 -16.95
C LYS A 228 17.35 19.57 -16.19
N GLU A 229 16.70 20.61 -15.71
CA GLU A 229 17.33 21.59 -14.82
C GLU A 229 17.27 21.08 -13.38
N GLU A 230 18.42 20.99 -12.71
CA GLU A 230 18.54 20.53 -11.33
C GLU A 230 19.77 21.14 -10.67
N ASN A 231 19.61 21.77 -9.51
CA ASN A 231 20.69 22.40 -8.73
C ASN A 231 21.55 23.40 -9.54
N GLY A 232 20.92 24.22 -10.38
CA GLY A 232 21.60 25.23 -11.20
C GLY A 232 22.37 24.65 -12.40
N GLN A 233 22.15 23.39 -12.75
CA GLN A 233 22.74 22.75 -13.92
C GLN A 233 21.66 22.18 -14.85
N TYR A 234 21.96 22.20 -16.14
CA TYR A 234 21.22 21.55 -17.21
C TYR A 234 21.82 20.17 -17.50
N LYS A 235 21.24 19.14 -16.89
CA LYS A 235 21.65 17.74 -17.02
C LYS A 235 21.03 17.11 -18.26
N ILE A 236 21.82 16.43 -19.07
CA ILE A 236 21.35 15.74 -20.27
C ILE A 236 21.11 14.27 -19.95
N GLN A 237 19.86 13.83 -20.03
CA GLN A 237 19.44 12.45 -19.84
C GLN A 237 19.24 11.76 -21.19
N ALA A 238 19.95 10.67 -21.44
CA ALA A 238 19.93 9.89 -22.69
C ALA A 238 19.35 8.48 -22.52
N GLY A 239 18.62 8.24 -21.44
CA GLY A 239 17.89 7.00 -21.17
C GLY A 239 17.35 6.93 -19.74
N ALA A 240 16.33 6.11 -19.54
CA ALA A 240 15.75 5.80 -18.23
C ALA A 240 15.29 4.33 -18.24
N PHE A 241 15.82 3.52 -17.33
CA PHE A 241 15.62 2.07 -17.37
C PHE A 241 15.31 1.50 -15.98
N GLU A 242 14.42 0.51 -15.93
CA GLU A 242 14.10 -0.21 -14.69
C GLU A 242 15.17 -1.26 -14.32
N LYS A 243 16.03 -1.62 -15.28
CA LYS A 243 17.13 -2.58 -15.10
C LYS A 243 18.46 -1.89 -15.35
N GLU A 244 19.39 -2.01 -14.40
CA GLU A 244 20.73 -1.46 -14.51
C GLU A 244 21.48 -1.95 -15.75
N GLU A 245 21.30 -3.22 -16.11
CA GLU A 245 21.91 -3.83 -17.30
C GLU A 245 21.53 -3.07 -18.60
N ASN A 246 20.27 -2.65 -18.73
CA ASN A 246 19.82 -1.89 -19.89
C ASN A 246 20.41 -0.46 -19.88
N ALA A 247 20.52 0.16 -18.71
CA ALA A 247 21.18 1.45 -18.56
C ALA A 247 22.67 1.37 -18.90
N ARG A 248 23.34 0.29 -18.49
CA ARG A 248 24.75 0.02 -18.81
C ARG A 248 24.97 -0.16 -20.30
N LYS A 249 24.10 -0.92 -20.98
CA LYS A 249 24.16 -1.04 -22.43
C LYS A 249 24.03 0.32 -23.14
N ARG A 250 23.07 1.15 -22.72
CA ARG A 250 22.92 2.51 -23.29
C ARG A 250 24.12 3.42 -22.99
N MET A 251 24.69 3.32 -21.80
CA MET A 251 25.92 4.05 -21.44
C MET A 251 27.09 3.64 -22.35
N GLU A 252 27.30 2.33 -22.55
CA GLU A 252 28.34 1.79 -23.44
C GLU A 252 28.12 2.21 -24.90
N GLU A 253 26.88 2.22 -25.39
CA GLU A 253 26.53 2.73 -26.73
C GLU A 253 26.92 4.21 -26.91
N LEU A 254 26.69 5.04 -25.89
CA LEU A 254 27.06 6.46 -25.89
C LEU A 254 28.57 6.64 -25.85
N GLU A 255 29.28 5.91 -24.99
CA GLU A 255 30.73 5.98 -24.87
C GLU A 255 31.42 5.52 -26.16
N ALA A 256 30.93 4.44 -26.78
CA ALA A 256 31.43 3.97 -28.08
C ALA A 256 31.22 4.99 -29.21
N ALA A 257 30.17 5.80 -29.12
CA ALA A 257 29.89 6.92 -30.03
C ALA A 257 30.65 8.21 -29.65
N GLY A 258 31.50 8.18 -28.61
CA GLY A 258 32.33 9.32 -28.20
C GLY A 258 31.64 10.30 -27.25
N PHE A 259 30.52 9.92 -26.63
CA PHE A 259 29.80 10.72 -25.66
C PHE A 259 30.02 10.19 -24.24
N PRO A 260 30.69 10.94 -23.34
CA PRO A 260 30.81 10.54 -21.95
C PRO A 260 29.43 10.40 -21.30
N ALA A 261 29.20 9.27 -20.61
CA ALA A 261 27.94 8.99 -19.94
C ALA A 261 28.17 8.24 -18.62
N PHE A 262 27.21 8.34 -17.70
CA PHE A 262 27.20 7.57 -16.46
C PHE A 262 25.77 7.27 -15.99
N ILE A 263 25.63 6.25 -15.14
CA ILE A 263 24.35 5.83 -14.60
C ILE A 263 24.08 6.53 -13.26
N VAL A 264 22.91 7.12 -13.12
CA VAL A 264 22.38 7.69 -11.88
C VAL A 264 21.24 6.78 -11.36
N PRO A 265 21.31 6.28 -10.12
CA PRO A 265 20.31 5.39 -9.53
C PRO A 265 19.04 6.08 -9.04
#